data_AF-A0A445IST1-F1
#
_entry.id   AF-A0A445IST1-F1
#
_cell.length_a   1.000
_cell.length_b   1.000
_cell.length_c   1.000
_cell.angle_alpha   90.00
_cell.angle_beta   90.00
_cell.angle_gamma   90.00
#
_symmetry.space_group_name_H-M   'P 1'
#
loop_
_entity.id
_entity.type
_entity.pdbx_description
1 polymer ?
#
loop_
_entity_poly.entity_id
_entity_poly.type
_entity_poly.pdbx_seq_one_letter_code
_entity_poly.pdbx_strand_id
1 'polypeptide(L)'
;MVVCKCRKATKLYCFVHKVPVCGECICFPEHQICVVRTYSEWVIDGEYDWPPKCCQCQSVLEEGDGSQTTRLGCLHVIHTNCLVSHIKSFPPHTAPAGYACPSCSTSIWPPKSVKDSGSRLHSKLKEAIMQSGMEKNVFGNHPVSVTESRSPPPAFASDPLISRENHGNSDSVDGYSTTTRSELPKLSVTDIVEIDGANPAGDFLKNSSPVGVRGYIQCTFIVFSFFCPLKL
;
A
#
# COMPACT_ATOMS: atom_id res chain seq x y z
N MET A 1 6.10 4.94 15.09
CA MET A 1 6.80 4.01 14.18
C MET A 1 7.65 3.11 15.06
N VAL A 2 7.68 1.82 14.79
CA VAL A 2 8.39 0.81 15.62
C VAL A 2 9.53 0.20 14.80
N VAL A 3 10.45 -0.51 15.45
CA VAL A 3 11.62 -1.09 14.78
C VAL A 3 11.49 -2.61 14.76
N CYS A 4 11.54 -3.20 13.57
CA CYS A 4 11.57 -4.65 13.39
C CYS A 4 12.90 -5.23 13.93
N LYS A 5 12.91 -6.52 14.30
CA LYS A 5 14.13 -7.24 14.73
C LYS A 5 15.32 -7.08 13.77
N CYS A 6 15.06 -6.95 12.47
CA CYS A 6 16.08 -6.70 11.45
C CYS A 6 16.54 -5.23 11.33
N ARG A 7 16.25 -4.38 12.33
CA ARG A 7 16.58 -2.94 12.38
C ARG A 7 15.94 -2.07 11.30
N LYS A 8 14.90 -2.55 10.62
CA LYS A 8 14.09 -1.75 9.67
C LYS A 8 12.95 -1.05 10.40
N ALA A 9 12.74 0.22 10.11
CA ALA A 9 11.58 0.96 10.59
C ALA A 9 10.30 0.40 9.97
N THR A 10 9.26 0.23 10.77
CA THR A 10 8.00 -0.36 10.32
C THR A 10 6.81 0.24 11.07
N LYS A 11 5.63 0.11 10.45
CA LYS A 11 4.34 0.38 11.09
C LYS A 11 3.57 -0.90 11.39
N LEU A 12 4.04 -2.05 10.90
CA LEU A 12 3.36 -3.32 11.03
C LEU A 12 3.73 -4.02 12.34
N TYR A 13 2.76 -4.76 12.86
CA TYR A 13 2.86 -5.51 14.09
C TYR A 13 2.19 -6.87 13.92
N CYS A 14 2.87 -7.93 14.34
CA CYS A 14 2.34 -9.29 14.35
C CYS A 14 1.53 -9.49 15.64
N PHE A 15 0.23 -9.74 15.52
CA PHE A 15 -0.67 -9.85 16.69
C PHE A 15 -0.48 -11.18 17.40
N VAL A 16 -0.14 -12.23 16.64
CA VAL A 16 0.12 -13.59 17.15
C VAL A 16 1.39 -13.61 18.00
N HIS A 17 2.50 -13.11 17.45
CA HIS A 17 3.81 -13.12 18.10
C HIS A 17 4.09 -11.90 18.97
N LYS A 18 3.24 -10.87 18.92
CA LYS A 18 3.37 -9.62 19.67
C LYS A 18 4.73 -8.95 19.45
N VAL A 19 5.15 -8.87 18.18
CA VAL A 19 6.42 -8.25 17.77
C VAL A 19 6.25 -7.33 16.57
N PRO A 20 7.05 -6.24 16.48
CA PRO A 20 7.12 -5.43 15.27
C PRO A 20 7.78 -6.21 14.12
N VAL A 21 7.18 -6.14 12.95
CA VAL A 21 7.58 -6.87 11.75
C VAL A 21 7.67 -5.93 10.55
N CYS A 22 8.60 -6.14 9.62
CA CYS A 22 8.71 -5.33 8.40
C CYS A 22 8.26 -6.13 7.16
N GLY A 23 8.18 -5.47 5.99
CA GLY A 23 7.79 -6.12 4.73
C GLY A 23 8.66 -7.30 4.30
N GLU A 24 9.86 -7.45 4.88
CA GLU A 24 10.72 -8.62 4.71
C GLU A 24 10.31 -9.75 5.65
N CYS A 25 10.25 -9.45 6.96
CA CYS A 25 10.07 -10.45 8.02
C CYS A 25 8.67 -11.06 8.06
N ILE A 26 7.64 -10.34 7.60
CA ILE A 26 6.26 -10.87 7.55
C ILE A 26 6.10 -12.06 6.60
N CYS A 27 7.08 -12.32 5.74
CA CYS A 27 7.07 -13.45 4.80
C CYS A 27 7.87 -14.65 5.30
N PHE A 28 8.53 -14.59 6.46
CA PHE A 28 9.17 -15.77 7.03
C PHE A 28 8.12 -16.79 7.47
N PRO A 29 8.46 -18.09 7.52
CA PRO A 29 7.54 -19.15 7.95
C PRO A 29 6.83 -18.81 9.26
N GLU A 30 7.60 -18.32 10.25
CA GLU A 30 7.11 -17.85 11.56
C GLU A 30 5.95 -16.84 11.48
N HIS A 31 5.85 -16.05 10.41
CA HIS A 31 4.86 -14.99 10.26
C HIS A 31 3.97 -15.17 9.02
N GLN A 32 4.15 -16.27 8.29
CA GLN A 32 3.53 -16.48 6.99
C GLN A 32 2.01 -16.39 7.07
N ILE A 33 1.41 -17.07 8.05
CA ILE A 33 -0.02 -17.06 8.30
C ILE A 33 -0.43 -16.13 9.45
N CYS A 34 0.50 -15.41 10.09
CA CYS A 34 0.13 -14.57 11.22
C CYS A 34 -0.87 -13.46 10.86
N VAL A 35 -1.74 -13.10 11.81
CA VAL A 35 -2.50 -11.86 11.71
C VAL A 35 -1.56 -10.69 11.94
N VAL A 36 -1.38 -9.87 10.89
CA VAL A 36 -0.49 -8.71 10.88
C VAL A 36 -1.30 -7.50 10.48
N ARG A 37 -1.28 -6.46 11.32
CA ARG A 37 -1.92 -5.16 11.05
C ARG A 37 -0.98 -4.04 11.50
N THR A 38 -1.46 -2.80 11.58
CA THR A 38 -0.64 -1.71 12.10
C THR A 38 -0.50 -1.78 13.61
N TYR A 39 0.59 -1.22 14.15
CA TYR A 39 0.78 -1.10 15.60
C TYR A 39 -0.35 -0.29 16.26
N SER A 40 -0.88 0.72 15.57
CA SER A 40 -2.01 1.52 16.08
C SER A 40 -3.24 0.67 16.31
N GLU A 41 -3.61 -0.19 15.36
CA GLU A 41 -4.76 -1.11 15.51
C GLU A 41 -4.54 -2.11 16.65
N TRP A 42 -3.31 -2.55 16.86
CA TRP A 42 -2.97 -3.45 17.97
C TRP A 42 -3.17 -2.79 19.34
N VAL A 43 -2.77 -1.52 19.48
CA VAL A 43 -2.92 -0.76 20.73
C VAL A 43 -4.40 -0.47 21.04
N ILE A 44 -5.24 -0.29 20.02
CA ILE A 44 -6.65 0.10 20.20
C ILE A 44 -7.52 -1.09 20.61
N ASP A 45 -7.51 -2.16 19.81
CA ASP A 45 -8.46 -3.27 19.94
C ASP A 45 -7.73 -4.58 20.25
N GLY A 46 -6.59 -4.83 19.60
CA GLY A 46 -5.75 -6.01 19.88
C GLY A 46 -6.40 -7.37 19.62
N GLU A 47 -7.71 -7.41 19.37
CA GLU A 47 -8.49 -8.60 19.03
C GLU A 47 -8.23 -9.05 17.60
N TYR A 48 -8.20 -10.37 17.43
CA TYR A 48 -8.01 -11.02 16.14
C TYR A 48 -8.55 -12.44 16.14
N ASP A 49 -9.00 -12.89 14.97
CA ASP A 49 -9.39 -14.28 14.73
C ASP A 49 -8.17 -15.14 14.43
N TRP A 50 -8.07 -16.29 15.09
CA TRP A 50 -7.02 -17.28 14.87
C TRP A 50 -7.59 -18.70 14.92
N PRO A 51 -7.22 -19.60 13.98
CA PRO A 51 -6.34 -19.40 12.82
C PRO A 51 -6.97 -18.50 11.73
N PRO A 52 -6.16 -17.82 10.90
CA PRO A 52 -6.67 -16.95 9.85
C PRO A 52 -7.38 -17.77 8.77
N LYS A 53 -8.26 -17.10 8.03
CA LYS A 53 -8.95 -17.69 6.88
C LYS A 53 -8.45 -17.09 5.57
N CYS A 54 -8.44 -17.91 4.52
CA CYS A 54 -8.19 -17.44 3.16
C CYS A 54 -9.25 -16.41 2.76
N CYS A 55 -8.83 -15.23 2.31
CA CYS A 55 -9.76 -14.16 1.93
C CYS A 55 -10.68 -14.50 0.74
N GLN A 56 -10.38 -15.56 -0.03
CA GLN A 56 -11.20 -16.01 -1.18
C GLN A 56 -12.13 -17.17 -0.82
N CYS A 57 -11.58 -18.30 -0.34
CA CYS A 57 -12.35 -19.52 -0.10
C CYS A 57 -12.85 -19.67 1.34
N GLN A 58 -12.45 -18.76 2.24
CA GLN A 58 -12.81 -18.76 3.67
C GLN A 58 -12.38 -20.02 4.45
N SER A 59 -11.62 -20.92 3.84
CA SER A 59 -10.98 -22.05 4.52
C SER A 59 -9.89 -21.56 5.46
N VAL A 60 -9.73 -22.25 6.59
CA VAL A 60 -8.66 -22.01 7.56
C VAL A 60 -7.30 -22.23 6.88
N LEU A 61 -6.33 -21.35 7.15
CA LEU A 61 -4.95 -21.50 6.71
C LEU A 61 -4.15 -22.17 7.82
N GLU A 62 -3.59 -23.33 7.54
CA GLU A 62 -2.77 -24.07 8.50
C GLU A 62 -1.29 -24.03 8.12
N GLU A 63 -0.42 -24.08 9.12
CA GLU A 63 1.03 -24.14 8.90
C GLU A 63 1.41 -25.60 8.64
N GLY A 64 1.73 -25.94 7.38
CA GLY A 64 2.24 -27.27 7.01
C GLY A 64 1.31 -28.15 6.16
N ASP A 65 0.15 -27.66 5.74
CA ASP A 65 -0.76 -28.37 4.83
C ASP A 65 -0.25 -28.49 3.38
N GLY A 66 0.94 -27.95 3.09
CA GLY A 66 1.52 -27.88 1.75
C GLY A 66 0.86 -26.83 0.85
N SER A 67 -0.22 -26.20 1.30
CA SER A 67 -0.92 -25.13 0.58
C SER A 67 -0.09 -23.86 0.65
N GLN A 68 0.56 -23.51 -0.46
CA GLN A 68 1.29 -22.25 -0.55
C GLN A 68 0.33 -21.08 -0.34
N THR A 69 0.64 -20.22 0.63
CA THR A 69 -0.10 -18.99 0.91
C THR A 69 0.70 -17.77 0.48
N THR A 70 -0.01 -16.77 -0.03
CA THR A 70 0.54 -15.47 -0.42
C THR A 70 -0.11 -14.39 0.43
N ARG A 71 0.72 -13.49 0.97
CA ARG A 71 0.23 -12.30 1.65
C ARG A 71 0.08 -11.16 0.65
N LEU A 72 -1.10 -10.53 0.63
CA LEU A 72 -1.41 -9.42 -0.27
C LEU A 72 -0.88 -8.10 0.27
N GLY A 73 -0.86 -7.07 -0.58
CA GLY A 73 -0.45 -5.71 -0.22
C GLY A 73 -1.36 -5.02 0.81
N CYS A 74 -2.55 -5.56 1.07
CA CYS A 74 -3.44 -5.14 2.16
C CYS A 74 -3.29 -5.99 3.45
N LEU A 75 -2.24 -6.83 3.53
CA LEU A 75 -1.90 -7.73 4.64
C LEU A 75 -2.81 -8.96 4.82
N HIS A 76 -3.95 -9.04 4.13
CA HIS A 76 -4.74 -10.27 4.06
C HIS A 76 -3.95 -11.42 3.42
N VAL A 77 -4.24 -12.64 3.87
CA VAL A 77 -3.59 -13.86 3.38
C VAL A 77 -4.57 -14.64 2.50
N ILE A 78 -4.07 -15.15 1.39
CA ILE A 78 -4.82 -15.92 0.40
C ILE A 78 -4.02 -17.16 0.02
N HIS A 79 -4.67 -18.28 -0.27
CA HIS A 79 -3.98 -19.39 -0.95
C HIS A 79 -3.47 -18.90 -2.30
N THR A 80 -2.25 -19.29 -2.68
CA THR A 80 -1.66 -18.92 -3.97
C THR A 80 -2.53 -19.38 -5.14
N ASN A 81 -3.12 -20.59 -5.05
CA ASN A 81 -4.07 -21.10 -6.05
C ASN A 81 -5.35 -20.25 -6.11
N CYS A 82 -5.89 -19.83 -4.95
CA CYS A 82 -7.05 -18.96 -4.90
C CYS A 82 -6.75 -17.58 -5.52
N LEU A 83 -5.55 -17.04 -5.30
CA LEU A 83 -5.12 -15.78 -5.93
C LEU A 83 -5.04 -15.92 -7.45
N VAL A 84 -4.44 -16.99 -7.94
CA VAL A 84 -4.32 -17.26 -9.38
C VAL A 84 -5.70 -17.38 -10.03
N SER A 85 -6.61 -18.16 -9.45
CA SER A 85 -7.99 -18.28 -9.94
C SER A 85 -8.75 -16.96 -9.87
N HIS A 86 -8.56 -16.19 -8.79
CA HIS A 86 -9.19 -14.87 -8.62
C HIS A 86 -8.75 -13.91 -9.72
N ILE A 87 -7.43 -13.77 -9.97
CA ILE A 87 -6.90 -12.90 -11.03
C ILE A 87 -7.41 -13.34 -12.42
N LYS A 88 -7.46 -14.65 -12.69
CA LYS A 88 -7.95 -15.19 -13.97
C LYS A 88 -9.45 -15.01 -14.19
N SER A 89 -10.23 -14.80 -13.12
CA SER A 89 -11.68 -14.60 -13.22
C SER A 89 -12.06 -13.23 -13.79
N PHE A 90 -11.13 -12.26 -13.78
CA PHE A 90 -11.38 -10.92 -14.30
C PHE A 90 -11.34 -10.87 -15.84
N PRO A 91 -12.20 -10.05 -16.47
CA PRO A 91 -12.15 -9.82 -17.91
C PRO A 91 -10.78 -9.29 -18.37
N PRO A 92 -10.37 -9.56 -19.62
CA PRO A 92 -9.05 -9.14 -20.14
C PRO A 92 -8.85 -7.62 -20.21
N HIS A 93 -9.93 -6.84 -20.24
CA HIS A 93 -9.91 -5.38 -20.28
C HIS A 93 -9.99 -4.74 -18.88
N THR A 94 -9.81 -5.54 -17.82
CA THR A 94 -9.82 -5.03 -16.44
C THR A 94 -8.60 -4.14 -16.21
N ALA A 95 -8.84 -2.90 -15.80
CA ALA A 95 -7.78 -1.96 -15.47
C ALA A 95 -6.92 -2.51 -14.30
N PRO A 96 -5.62 -2.16 -14.21
CA PRO A 96 -4.72 -2.63 -13.14
C PRO A 96 -5.26 -2.42 -11.72
N ALA A 97 -5.89 -1.26 -11.47
CA ALA A 97 -6.50 -0.93 -10.19
C ALA A 97 -7.76 -1.75 -9.87
N GLY A 98 -8.37 -2.38 -10.87
CA GLY A 98 -9.56 -3.23 -10.73
C GLY A 98 -9.26 -4.61 -10.15
N TYR A 99 -8.00 -5.07 -10.20
CA TYR A 99 -7.58 -6.28 -9.50
C TYR A 99 -7.53 -6.01 -8.01
N ALA A 100 -8.61 -6.34 -7.30
CA ALA A 100 -8.81 -6.03 -5.91
C ALA A 100 -8.85 -7.28 -5.02
N CYS A 101 -8.42 -7.12 -3.77
CA CYS A 101 -8.53 -8.16 -2.75
C CYS A 101 -10.01 -8.50 -2.49
N PRO A 102 -10.39 -9.79 -2.44
CA PRO A 102 -11.79 -10.20 -2.27
C PRO A 102 -12.40 -9.81 -0.92
N SER A 103 -11.59 -9.58 0.13
CA SER A 103 -12.12 -9.21 1.45
C SER A 103 -12.23 -7.71 1.72
N CYS A 104 -11.36 -6.88 1.14
CA CYS A 104 -11.31 -5.45 1.47
C CYS A 104 -11.31 -4.53 0.25
N SER A 105 -11.49 -5.09 -0.94
CA SER A 105 -11.56 -4.37 -2.23
C SER A 105 -10.36 -3.45 -2.50
N THR A 106 -9.26 -3.64 -1.79
CA THR A 106 -8.02 -2.87 -1.99
C THR A 106 -7.28 -3.45 -3.19
N SER A 107 -6.78 -2.57 -4.05
CA SER A 107 -5.94 -2.96 -5.20
C SER A 107 -4.81 -3.89 -4.76
N ILE A 108 -4.68 -5.03 -5.44
CA ILE A 108 -3.63 -6.02 -5.21
C ILE A 108 -2.27 -5.39 -5.53
N TRP A 109 -2.20 -4.56 -6.58
CA TRP A 109 -1.01 -3.85 -7.00
C TRP A 109 -1.32 -2.38 -7.36
N PRO A 110 -0.46 -1.42 -7.01
CA PRO A 110 0.72 -1.51 -6.14
C PRO A 110 0.32 -1.62 -4.64
N PRO A 111 1.06 -2.39 -3.82
CA PRO A 111 0.82 -2.49 -2.37
C PRO A 111 0.93 -1.14 -1.65
N LYS A 112 -0.10 -0.78 -0.88
CA LYS A 112 -0.17 0.50 -0.15
C LYS A 112 0.37 0.42 1.28
N SER A 113 0.30 -0.77 1.92
CA SER A 113 0.61 -0.92 3.35
C SER A 113 2.11 -0.99 3.64
N VAL A 114 2.89 -1.51 2.69
CA VAL A 114 4.34 -1.65 2.78
C VAL A 114 4.98 -0.74 1.75
N LYS A 115 5.60 0.34 2.23
CA LYS A 115 6.24 1.34 1.35
C LYS A 115 7.54 0.84 0.70
N ASP A 116 8.10 -0.25 1.19
CA ASP A 116 9.36 -0.81 0.71
C ASP A 116 9.14 -1.63 -0.57
N SER A 117 9.15 -0.98 -1.74
CA SER A 117 8.95 -1.59 -3.07
C SER A 117 9.87 -2.77 -3.40
N GLY A 118 11.02 -2.88 -2.72
CA GLY A 118 11.98 -3.99 -2.86
C GLY A 118 11.91 -5.04 -1.75
N SER A 119 10.87 -5.05 -0.91
CA SER A 119 10.73 -6.06 0.15
C SER A 119 10.35 -7.44 -0.39
N ARG A 120 10.64 -8.49 0.38
CA ARG A 120 10.23 -9.86 0.05
C ARG A 120 8.72 -10.05 -0.07
N LEU A 121 7.91 -9.24 0.63
CA LEU A 121 6.47 -9.18 0.36
C LEU A 121 6.18 -8.83 -1.10
N HIS A 122 6.77 -7.74 -1.62
CA HIS A 122 6.60 -7.35 -3.01
C HIS A 122 7.08 -8.43 -3.97
N SER A 123 8.25 -9.02 -3.74
CA SER A 123 8.80 -10.08 -4.59
C SER A 123 7.91 -11.32 -4.61
N LYS A 124 7.43 -11.77 -3.44
CA LYS A 124 6.54 -12.94 -3.33
C LYS A 124 5.18 -12.70 -3.95
N LEU A 125 4.61 -11.51 -3.73
CA LEU A 125 3.35 -11.13 -4.37
C LEU A 125 3.50 -11.06 -5.88
N LYS A 126 4.60 -10.48 -6.38
CA LYS A 126 4.91 -10.41 -7.81
C LYS A 126 5.05 -11.81 -8.42
N GLU A 127 5.77 -12.71 -7.76
CA GLU A 127 5.93 -14.12 -8.14
C GLU A 127 4.57 -14.83 -8.24
N ALA A 128 3.70 -14.67 -7.24
CA ALA A 128 2.37 -15.26 -7.24
C ALA A 128 1.47 -14.69 -8.35
N ILE A 129 1.57 -13.39 -8.65
CA ILE A 129 0.85 -12.76 -9.77
C ILE A 129 1.36 -13.31 -11.11
N MET A 130 2.67 -13.51 -11.27
CA MET A 130 3.23 -14.08 -12.50
C MET A 130 2.73 -15.51 -12.77
N GLN A 131 2.41 -16.29 -11.73
CA GLN A 131 1.79 -17.62 -11.90
C GLN A 131 0.38 -17.54 -12.54
N SER A 132 -0.27 -16.38 -12.51
CA SER A 132 -1.56 -16.19 -13.18
C SER A 132 -1.44 -16.00 -14.70
N GLY A 133 -0.27 -15.59 -15.22
CA GLY A 133 -0.09 -15.17 -16.62
C GLY A 133 -0.76 -13.85 -17.00
N MET A 134 -1.30 -13.11 -16.01
CA MET A 134 -2.00 -11.83 -16.19
C MET A 134 -1.16 -10.64 -15.72
N GLU A 135 0.15 -10.80 -15.54
CA GLU A 135 1.03 -9.81 -14.93
C GLU A 135 1.03 -8.46 -15.64
N LYS A 136 0.91 -8.46 -16.97
CA LYS A 136 0.83 -7.23 -17.78
C LYS A 136 -0.43 -6.41 -17.48
N ASN A 137 -1.53 -7.10 -17.17
CA ASN A 137 -2.80 -6.46 -16.83
C ASN A 137 -2.82 -5.97 -15.37
N VAL A 138 -2.23 -6.75 -14.45
CA VAL A 138 -2.21 -6.43 -13.02
C VAL A 138 -1.20 -5.32 -12.69
N PHE A 139 -0.01 -5.33 -13.29
CA PHE A 139 0.99 -4.30 -13.04
C PHE A 139 0.74 -3.01 -13.84
N GLY A 140 0.02 -3.13 -14.95
CA GLY A 140 -0.20 -2.03 -15.90
C GLY A 140 1.09 -1.52 -16.52
N ASN A 141 1.01 -0.34 -17.14
CA ASN A 141 2.17 0.39 -17.68
C ASN A 141 3.02 1.05 -16.59
N HIS A 142 2.85 0.71 -15.31
CA HIS A 142 3.78 1.19 -14.30
C HIS A 142 5.14 0.58 -14.62
N PRO A 143 6.20 1.38 -14.86
CA PRO A 143 7.52 0.84 -15.09
C PRO A 143 7.93 0.15 -13.79
N VAL A 144 7.77 -1.17 -13.75
CA VAL A 144 8.65 -2.03 -12.99
C VAL A 144 10.02 -1.71 -13.56
N SER A 145 10.99 -1.26 -12.75
CA SER A 145 12.39 -1.09 -13.18
C SER A 145 12.94 -2.45 -13.60
N VAL A 146 12.59 -2.87 -14.80
CA VAL A 146 13.34 -3.78 -15.63
C VAL A 146 14.19 -2.83 -16.45
N THR A 147 15.50 -2.92 -16.26
CA THR A 147 16.51 -2.23 -17.05
C THR A 147 16.38 -2.69 -18.50
N GLU A 148 15.44 -2.11 -19.25
CA GLU A 148 15.33 -2.29 -20.69
C GLU A 148 15.68 -0.95 -21.32
N SER A 149 16.89 -0.88 -21.87
CA SER A 149 17.40 0.22 -22.67
C SER A 149 16.49 0.42 -23.88
N ARG A 150 15.45 1.25 -23.74
CA ARG A 150 14.68 1.74 -24.88
C ARG A 150 15.13 3.16 -25.18
N SER A 151 15.92 3.28 -26.23
CA SER A 151 16.27 4.54 -26.87
C SER A 151 15.00 5.38 -27.09
N PRO A 152 15.06 6.72 -26.90
CA PRO A 152 13.92 7.58 -27.15
C PRO A 152 13.45 7.48 -28.60
N PRO A 153 12.14 7.60 -28.89
CA PRO A 153 11.65 7.67 -30.26
C PRO A 153 12.23 8.89 -31.00
N PRO A 154 12.46 8.80 -32.31
CA PRO A 154 13.22 9.78 -33.11
C PRO A 154 12.44 11.07 -33.43
N ALA A 155 11.53 11.50 -32.55
CA ALA A 155 10.62 12.60 -32.81
C ALA A 155 11.13 13.99 -32.36
N PHE A 156 12.35 14.09 -31.82
CA PHE A 156 12.92 15.37 -31.34
C PHE A 156 14.31 15.67 -31.92
N ALA A 157 14.65 15.11 -33.08
CA ALA A 157 15.78 15.60 -33.86
C ALA A 157 15.29 16.75 -34.74
N SER A 158 15.17 17.95 -34.15
CA SER A 158 15.12 19.18 -34.93
C SER A 158 16.42 19.94 -34.72
N ASP A 159 17.17 20.08 -35.81
CA ASP A 159 18.44 20.79 -35.89
C ASP A 159 18.26 22.29 -35.55
N PRO A 160 19.24 22.96 -34.89
CA PRO A 160 19.16 24.39 -34.63
C PRO A 160 19.40 25.18 -35.93
N LEU A 161 18.48 26.08 -36.29
CA LEU A 161 18.67 26.98 -37.44
C LEU A 161 19.75 28.04 -37.13
N ILE A 162 20.72 28.12 -38.02
CA ILE A 162 21.86 29.04 -38.02
C ILE A 162 21.38 30.49 -38.26
N SER A 163 21.94 31.42 -37.48
CA SER A 163 21.80 32.88 -37.55
C SER A 163 22.38 33.47 -38.84
N ARG A 164 21.72 34.49 -39.43
CA ARG A 164 22.40 35.58 -40.16
C ARG A 164 21.57 36.88 -40.34
N GLU A 165 21.90 37.85 -39.48
CA GLU A 165 22.18 39.30 -39.67
C GLU A 165 21.35 40.26 -40.57
N ASN A 166 20.81 41.28 -39.88
CA ASN A 166 20.95 42.74 -40.01
C ASN A 166 20.17 43.68 -40.98
N HIS A 167 19.93 44.86 -40.38
CA HIS A 167 19.59 46.22 -40.87
C HIS A 167 18.09 46.58 -40.96
N GLY A 168 17.58 47.65 -40.32
CA GLY A 168 18.17 48.68 -39.45
C GLY A 168 17.14 49.72 -38.98
N ASN A 169 17.52 50.49 -37.94
CA ASN A 169 17.19 51.89 -37.54
C ASN A 169 15.72 52.40 -37.64
N SER A 170 15.14 53.20 -36.72
CA SER A 170 15.70 54.26 -35.86
C SER A 170 14.66 54.73 -34.80
N ASP A 171 15.15 55.30 -33.69
CA ASP A 171 14.64 56.45 -32.89
C ASP A 171 13.29 56.31 -32.12
N SER A 172 13.06 56.80 -30.88
CA SER A 172 13.70 57.87 -30.11
C SER A 172 13.16 57.96 -28.65
N VAL A 173 14.05 58.39 -27.73
CA VAL A 173 13.94 59.14 -26.44
C VAL A 173 13.28 58.60 -25.14
N ASP A 174 14.16 58.39 -24.15
CA ASP A 174 14.28 58.93 -22.76
C ASP A 174 13.08 59.14 -21.80
N GLY A 175 13.29 58.67 -20.56
CA GLY A 175 12.61 59.17 -19.35
C GLY A 175 12.90 58.35 -18.08
N TYR A 176 13.61 58.95 -17.13
CA TYR A 176 14.25 58.39 -15.92
C TYR A 176 13.33 58.27 -14.67
N SER A 177 13.77 57.43 -13.73
CA SER A 177 13.16 57.06 -12.43
C SER A 177 13.12 58.17 -11.36
N THR A 178 12.09 58.16 -10.48
CA THR A 178 12.24 58.01 -8.99
C THR A 178 10.90 57.91 -8.21
N THR A 179 10.79 56.85 -7.39
CA THR A 179 10.18 56.73 -6.03
C THR A 179 8.74 57.21 -5.71
N THR A 180 7.87 56.27 -5.25
CA THR A 180 7.40 56.14 -3.83
C THR A 180 6.03 55.43 -3.71
N ARG A 181 6.07 54.25 -3.07
CA ARG A 181 5.15 53.66 -2.06
C ARG A 181 3.68 53.31 -2.39
N SER A 182 3.36 52.10 -1.88
CA SER A 182 2.14 51.64 -1.20
C SER A 182 0.93 51.12 -1.99
N GLU A 183 0.76 49.80 -1.82
CA GLU A 183 -0.42 49.09 -1.33
C GLU A 183 -1.49 48.54 -2.31
N LEU A 184 -1.79 47.26 -2.02
CA LEU A 184 -2.82 46.38 -2.57
C LEU A 184 -4.23 46.99 -2.44
N PRO A 185 -5.11 46.73 -3.42
CA PRO A 185 -6.55 46.74 -3.20
C PRO A 185 -7.12 45.32 -3.07
N LYS A 186 -7.91 45.18 -2.00
CA LYS A 186 -8.85 44.11 -1.67
C LYS A 186 -10.22 44.51 -2.29
N LEU A 187 -10.90 43.61 -2.99
CA LEU A 187 -12.31 43.74 -3.40
C LEU A 187 -12.97 42.37 -3.14
N SER A 188 -13.74 42.21 -2.07
CA SER A 188 -15.17 42.56 -1.86
C SER A 188 -16.14 41.63 -2.59
N VAL A 189 -16.74 40.70 -1.83
CA VAL A 189 -18.02 40.04 -2.15
C VAL A 189 -18.84 40.02 -0.85
N THR A 190 -19.91 40.79 -0.83
CA THR A 190 -21.14 40.63 -0.01
C THR A 190 -22.14 39.84 -0.88
N ASP A 191 -23.16 39.09 -0.46
CA ASP A 191 -23.98 38.92 0.75
C ASP A 191 -24.67 37.56 0.57
N ILE A 192 -24.78 36.69 1.60
CA ILE A 192 -25.88 35.70 1.69
C ILE A 192 -26.30 35.54 3.16
N VAL A 193 -27.61 35.66 3.34
CA VAL A 193 -28.44 35.82 4.53
C VAL A 193 -28.42 34.69 5.57
N GLU A 194 -28.65 35.08 6.82
CA GLU A 194 -28.86 34.28 8.03
C GLU A 194 -30.16 33.44 7.97
N ILE A 195 -30.09 32.21 8.50
CA ILE A 195 -31.27 31.48 8.99
C ILE A 195 -30.87 30.79 10.31
N ASP A 196 -31.66 31.11 11.33
CA ASP A 196 -31.62 30.65 12.72
C ASP A 196 -32.10 29.18 12.87
N GLY A 197 -31.70 28.48 13.94
CA GLY A 197 -32.46 27.30 14.39
C GLY A 197 -31.70 26.08 14.94
N ALA A 198 -31.43 26.12 16.25
CA ALA A 198 -31.62 25.06 17.26
C ALA A 198 -31.08 23.62 17.05
N ASN A 199 -30.15 23.27 17.95
CA ASN A 199 -29.80 21.93 18.43
C ASN A 199 -30.99 21.30 19.20
N PRO A 200 -31.16 19.96 19.20
CA PRO A 200 -30.98 19.29 20.49
C PRO A 200 -30.35 17.90 20.45
N ALA A 201 -29.72 17.60 21.58
CA ALA A 201 -29.23 16.30 22.01
C ALA A 201 -30.30 15.19 21.98
N GLY A 202 -29.87 13.98 21.64
CA GLY A 202 -30.65 12.75 21.76
C GLY A 202 -29.75 11.60 22.17
N ASP A 203 -29.91 11.16 23.42
CA ASP A 203 -29.39 9.94 24.00
C ASP A 203 -29.80 8.70 23.20
N PHE A 204 -28.89 7.74 23.04
CA PHE A 204 -29.27 6.35 22.74
C PHE A 204 -28.51 5.37 23.61
N LEU A 205 -29.25 4.78 24.54
CA LEU A 205 -28.85 3.64 25.35
C LEU A 205 -28.80 2.37 24.48
N LYS A 206 -27.65 1.68 24.57
CA LYS A 206 -27.47 0.24 24.85
C LYS A 206 -28.37 -0.74 24.09
N ASN A 207 -27.75 -1.63 23.30
CA ASN A 207 -28.21 -3.01 23.11
C ASN A 207 -27.05 -3.98 22.81
N SER A 208 -26.85 -4.90 23.77
CA SER A 208 -26.51 -6.33 23.67
C SER A 208 -25.62 -6.89 22.55
N SER A 209 -24.55 -7.54 23.00
CA SER A 209 -23.67 -8.51 22.33
C SER A 209 -24.39 -9.71 21.68
N PRO A 210 -23.70 -10.42 20.78
CA PRO A 210 -23.73 -11.88 20.77
C PRO A 210 -22.34 -12.47 21.08
N VAL A 211 -22.39 -13.67 21.66
CA VAL A 211 -21.29 -14.43 22.25
C VAL A 211 -20.25 -14.82 21.17
N GLY A 212 -19.01 -14.36 21.34
CA GLY A 212 -17.85 -14.85 20.61
C GLY A 212 -17.32 -16.10 21.30
N VAL A 213 -17.32 -17.22 20.58
CA VAL A 213 -16.84 -18.52 21.06
C VAL A 213 -15.34 -18.42 21.34
N ARG A 214 -14.97 -18.44 22.62
CA ARG A 214 -13.58 -18.52 23.10
C ARG A 214 -12.94 -19.83 22.68
N GLY A 215 -12.26 -19.83 21.54
CA GLY A 215 -11.27 -20.84 21.19
C GLY A 215 -9.97 -20.58 21.94
N TYR A 216 -9.86 -21.04 23.19
CA TYR A 216 -8.55 -21.20 23.82
C TYR A 216 -7.84 -22.35 23.14
N ILE A 217 -7.00 -22.06 22.14
CA ILE A 217 -5.95 -22.99 21.75
C ILE A 217 -4.71 -22.61 22.54
N GLN A 218 -4.44 -23.49 23.49
CA GLN A 218 -3.22 -23.60 24.26
C GLN A 218 -2.03 -23.50 23.31
N CYS A 219 -1.28 -22.40 23.39
CA CYS A 219 0.04 -22.29 22.79
C CYS A 219 0.90 -23.41 23.37
N THR A 220 0.96 -24.56 22.70
CA THR A 220 2.09 -25.47 22.86
C THR A 220 3.30 -24.67 22.45
N PHE A 221 4.03 -24.19 23.45
CA PHE A 221 5.38 -23.69 23.33
C PHE A 221 6.20 -24.76 22.61
N ILE A 222 6.32 -24.66 21.29
CA ILE A 222 7.47 -25.25 20.60
C ILE A 222 8.64 -24.37 21.04
N VAL A 223 9.28 -24.81 22.12
CA VAL A 223 10.60 -24.33 22.51
C VAL A 223 11.53 -24.72 21.37
N PHE A 224 11.71 -23.80 20.41
CA PHE A 224 12.87 -23.85 19.53
C PHE A 224 14.08 -23.57 20.41
N SER A 225 14.67 -24.66 20.91
CA SER A 225 16.00 -24.64 21.50
C SER A 225 16.95 -23.94 20.53
N PHE A 226 17.36 -22.73 20.91
CA PHE A 226 18.55 -22.10 20.38
C PHE A 226 19.75 -23.01 20.71
N PHE A 227 20.06 -23.95 19.82
CA PHE A 227 21.40 -24.53 19.79
C PHE A 227 22.33 -23.49 19.17
N CYS A 228 22.96 -22.71 20.04
CA CYS A 228 24.14 -21.93 19.72
C CYS A 228 25.32 -22.92 19.60
N PRO A 229 25.92 -23.15 18.42
CA PRO A 229 27.21 -23.82 18.38
C PRO A 229 28.27 -22.81 18.80
N LEU A 230 28.67 -22.90 20.07
CA LEU A 230 29.93 -22.37 20.57
C LEU A 230 31.04 -23.05 19.78
N LYS A 231 31.75 -22.30 18.94
CA LYS A 231 32.95 -22.79 18.24
C LYS A 231 34.16 -22.30 19.01
N LEU A 232 34.86 -23.28 19.60
CA LEU A 232 36.19 -23.17 20.20
C LEU A 232 37.21 -22.59 19.20
#